data_AF-A0A6G3XQW0-F1
#
_entry.id   AF-A0A6G3XQW0-F1
#
_cell.length_a   1.000
_cell.length_b   1.000
_cell.length_c   1.000
_cell.angle_alpha   90.00
_cell.angle_beta   90.00
_cell.angle_gamma   90.00
#
_symmetry.space_group_name_H-M   'P 1'
#
loop_
_entity.id
_entity.type
_entity.pdbx_description
1 polymer ?
#
loop_
_entity_poly.entity_id
_entity_poly.type
_entity_poly.pdbx_seq_one_letter_code
_entity_poly.pdbx_strand_id
1 'polypeptide(L)'
;REAVAVDDAPTVVRFSKGAVGPAVKAVGKAGGMDILREPKAARPDVLIVSVGALAPMCLEIADLLDAQGISSTVVDPRWVK
;
A
#
# COMPACT_ATOMS: atom_id res chain seq x y z
N ARG A 1 10.96 13.35 -5.46
CA ARG A 1 12.07 14.02 -4.72
C ARG A 1 11.71 14.21 -3.24
N GLU A 2 10.90 13.32 -2.65
CA GLU A 2 10.36 13.54 -1.29
C GLU A 2 11.41 13.39 -0.20
N ALA A 3 12.27 12.37 -0.30
CA ALA A 3 13.33 12.10 0.67
C ALA A 3 14.24 13.32 0.96
N VAL A 4 14.58 14.07 -0.08
CA VAL A 4 15.49 15.22 -0.02
C VAL A 4 14.79 16.55 0.26
N ALA A 5 13.46 16.54 0.33
CA ALA A 5 12.66 17.72 0.64
C ALA A 5 12.41 17.87 2.15
N VAL A 6 12.81 16.89 2.96
CA VAL A 6 12.76 16.95 4.43
C VAL A 6 13.96 17.75 4.91
N ASP A 7 13.71 18.86 5.59
CA ASP A 7 14.72 19.87 6.00
C ASP A 7 15.02 19.85 7.51
N ASP A 8 14.24 19.11 8.30
CA ASP A 8 14.33 19.04 9.76
C ASP A 8 14.87 17.71 10.31
N ALA A 9 15.04 16.70 9.45
CA ALA A 9 15.48 15.36 9.85
C ALA A 9 16.10 14.57 8.68
N PRO A 10 16.96 13.57 8.96
CA PRO A 10 17.40 12.62 7.95
C PRO A 10 16.25 11.71 7.47
N THR A 11 16.33 11.25 6.23
CA THR A 11 15.41 10.27 5.65
C THR A 11 16.14 8.98 5.28
N VAL A 12 15.45 7.84 5.40
CA VAL A 12 15.99 6.53 5.02
C VAL A 12 15.13 5.92 3.93
N VAL A 13 15.74 5.64 2.78
CA VAL A 13 15.09 4.89 1.69
C VAL A 13 15.53 3.44 1.81
N ARG A 14 14.60 2.57 2.23
CA ARG A 14 14.81 1.12 2.19
C ARG A 14 14.27 0.56 0.89
N PHE A 15 15.08 -0.24 0.21
CA PHE A 15 14.71 -0.93 -1.02
C PHE A 15 15.14 -2.38 -0.94
N SER A 16 14.43 -3.25 -1.65
CA SER A 16 14.74 -4.68 -1.68
C SER A 16 16.11 -4.92 -2.31
N LYS A 17 16.87 -5.86 -1.73
CA LYS A 17 18.10 -6.37 -2.36
C LYS A 17 17.81 -7.22 -3.60
N GLY A 18 16.66 -7.90 -3.61
CA GLY A 18 16.21 -8.76 -4.72
C GLY A 18 15.41 -8.01 -5.79
N ALA A 19 15.07 -8.73 -6.86
CA ALA A 19 14.19 -8.21 -7.90
C ALA A 19 12.82 -7.83 -7.31
N VAL A 20 12.36 -6.63 -7.64
CA VAL A 20 11.02 -6.16 -7.29
C VAL A 20 10.12 -6.42 -8.50
N GLY A 21 8.89 -6.86 -8.23
CA GLY A 21 7.85 -7.00 -9.26
C GLY A 21 7.51 -5.66 -9.93
N PRO A 22 6.59 -5.67 -10.91
CA PRO A 22 6.14 -4.44 -11.55
C PRO A 22 5.58 -3.46 -10.51
N ALA A 23 5.68 -2.17 -10.83
CA ALA A 23 5.09 -1.14 -9.99
C ALA A 23 3.58 -1.36 -9.86
N VAL A 24 3.08 -1.40 -8.62
CA VAL A 24 1.65 -1.43 -8.35
C VAL A 24 1.11 -0.01 -8.52
N LYS A 25 0.14 0.15 -9.41
CA LYS A 25 -0.48 1.45 -9.67
C LYS A 25 -1.48 1.78 -8.57
N ALA A 26 -1.35 2.96 -7.97
CA ALA A 26 -2.38 3.51 -7.10
C ALA A 26 -3.67 3.80 -7.90
N VAL A 27 -4.81 3.39 -7.35
CA VAL A 27 -6.15 3.67 -7.88
C VAL A 27 -6.76 4.92 -7.24
N GLY A 28 -6.24 5.35 -6.10
CA GLY A 28 -6.70 6.54 -5.39
C GLY A 28 -5.71 7.01 -4.34
N LYS A 29 -6.15 7.95 -3.50
CA LYS A 29 -5.36 8.53 -2.41
C LYS A 29 -6.19 8.64 -1.13
N ALA A 30 -5.56 8.36 0.00
CA ALA A 30 -6.10 8.61 1.33
C ALA A 30 -5.08 9.44 2.13
N GLY A 31 -5.23 10.77 2.09
CA GLY A 31 -4.20 11.67 2.60
C GLY A 31 -2.87 11.50 1.86
N GLY A 32 -1.78 11.22 2.57
CA GLY A 32 -0.47 10.94 1.99
C GLY A 32 -0.28 9.52 1.43
N MET A 33 -1.26 8.64 1.65
CA MET A 33 -1.16 7.21 1.32
C MET A 33 -1.78 6.94 -0.07
N ASP A 34 -1.20 5.98 -0.79
CA ASP A 34 -1.78 5.43 -2.01
C ASP A 34 -2.85 4.40 -1.65
N ILE A 35 -4.01 4.51 -2.29
CA ILE A 35 -4.99 3.41 -2.29
C ILE A 35 -4.61 2.50 -3.47
N LEU A 36 -4.29 1.25 -3.18
CA LEU A 36 -3.96 0.23 -4.19
C LEU A 36 -5.20 -0.58 -4.61
N ARG A 37 -6.18 -0.69 -3.71
CA ARG A 37 -7.45 -1.37 -3.96
C ARG A 37 -8.56 -0.71 -3.16
N GLU A 38 -9.63 -0.32 -3.84
CA GLU A 38 -10.86 0.15 -3.20
C GLU A 38 -11.71 -1.03 -2.72
N PRO A 39 -12.48 -0.86 -1.62
CA PRO A 39 -13.37 -1.90 -1.16
C PRO A 39 -14.62 -1.99 -2.02
N LYS A 40 -15.15 -3.20 -2.21
CA LYS A 40 -16.43 -3.42 -2.90
C LYS A 40 -17.64 -2.99 -2.06
N ALA A 41 -17.51 -2.97 -0.74
CA ALA A 41 -18.55 -2.55 0.18
C ALA A 41 -18.36 -1.10 0.62
N ALA A 42 -19.46 -0.39 0.87
CA ALA A 42 -19.43 0.99 1.36
C ALA A 42 -18.70 1.14 2.71
N ARG A 43 -18.74 0.08 3.53
CA ARG A 43 -17.97 -0.02 4.77
C ARG A 43 -17.11 -1.29 4.70
N PRO A 44 -15.80 -1.17 4.46
CA PRO A 44 -14.91 -2.32 4.45
C PRO A 44 -14.76 -2.97 5.82
N ASP A 45 -14.55 -4.29 5.83
CA ASP A 45 -14.30 -5.08 7.04
C ASP A 45 -12.83 -4.98 7.48
N VAL A 46 -11.91 -4.92 6.51
CA VAL A 46 -10.46 -4.98 6.73
C VAL A 46 -9.74 -3.85 6.00
N LEU A 47 -8.77 -3.23 6.68
CA LEU A 47 -7.75 -2.37 6.08
C LEU A 47 -6.41 -3.11 6.06
N ILE A 48 -5.88 -3.35 4.86
CA ILE A 48 -4.55 -3.91 4.66
C ILE A 48 -3.58 -2.78 4.35
N VAL A 49 -2.52 -2.66 5.15
CA VAL A 49 -1.44 -1.69 4.94
C VAL A 49 -0.25 -2.42 4.33
N SER A 50 -0.03 -2.26 3.02
CA SER A 50 1.14 -2.79 2.33
C SER A 50 2.32 -1.84 2.46
N VAL A 51 3.54 -2.38 2.57
CA VAL A 51 4.76 -1.57 2.58
C VAL A 51 5.70 -2.06 1.49
N GLY A 52 5.86 -1.28 0.43
CA GLY A 52 6.83 -1.52 -0.64
C GLY A 52 6.63 -2.85 -1.35
N ALA A 53 7.60 -3.75 -1.28
CA ALA A 53 7.58 -5.03 -2.01
C ALA A 53 6.45 -5.98 -1.61
N LEU A 54 5.75 -5.71 -0.50
CA LEU A 54 4.59 -6.50 -0.07
C LEU A 54 3.29 -6.17 -0.84
N ALA A 55 3.25 -5.07 -1.59
CA ALA A 55 2.04 -4.60 -2.26
C ALA A 55 1.35 -5.67 -3.13
N PRO A 56 2.04 -6.44 -4.00
CA PRO A 56 1.39 -7.49 -4.78
C PRO A 56 0.76 -8.58 -3.91
N MET A 57 1.47 -9.04 -2.88
CA MET A 57 0.96 -10.05 -1.94
C MET A 57 -0.26 -9.55 -1.16
N CYS A 58 -0.28 -8.28 -0.76
CA CYS A 58 -1.45 -7.69 -0.11
C CYS A 58 -2.68 -7.64 -1.02
N LEU A 59 -2.51 -7.45 -2.32
CA LEU A 59 -3.60 -7.52 -3.29
C LEU A 59 -4.13 -8.95 -3.44
N GLU A 60 -3.24 -9.95 -3.50
CA GLU A 60 -3.64 -11.36 -3.52
C GLU A 60 -4.42 -11.75 -2.26
N ILE A 61 -3.96 -11.29 -1.08
CA ILE A 61 -4.68 -11.49 0.20
C ILE A 61 -6.07 -10.84 0.14
N ALA A 62 -6.17 -9.63 -0.41
CA ALA A 62 -7.45 -8.93 -0.54
C ALA A 62 -8.44 -9.70 -1.43
N ASP A 63 -7.96 -10.33 -2.50
CA ASP A 63 -8.78 -11.18 -3.37
C ASP A 63 -9.22 -12.48 -2.66
N LEU A 64 -8.36 -13.07 -1.83
CA LEU A 64 -8.70 -14.24 -1.01
C LEU A 64 -9.73 -13.91 0.10
N LEU A 65 -9.66 -12.72 0.68
CA LEU A 65 -10.65 -12.23 1.64
C LEU A 65 -12.01 -12.01 0.97
N ASP A 66 -11.99 -11.35 -0.20
CA ASP A 66 -13.18 -11.11 -1.00
C ASP A 66 -13.88 -12.42 -1.41
N ALA A 67 -13.10 -13.47 -1.75
CA ALA A 67 -13.64 -14.80 -2.06
C ALA A 67 -14.39 -15.45 -0.89
N GLN A 68 -14.14 -14.99 0.34
CA GLN A 68 -14.82 -15.42 1.57
C GLN A 68 -15.90 -14.41 2.02
N GLY A 69 -16.21 -13.40 1.21
CA GLY A 69 -17.19 -12.37 1.53
C GLY A 69 -16.70 -11.30 2.50
N ILE A 70 -15.39 -11.21 2.75
CA ILE A 70 -14.78 -10.21 3.62
C ILE A 70 -14.22 -9.09 2.76
N SER A 71 -14.83 -7.91 2.83
CA SER A 71 -14.43 -6.77 2.03
C SER A 71 -13.18 -6.08 2.59
N SER A 72 -12.25 -5.71 1.72
CA SER A 72 -10.98 -5.11 2.14
C SER A 72 -10.55 -3.91 1.28
N THR A 73 -9.90 -2.95 1.94
CA THR A 73 -9.16 -1.85 1.30
C THR A 73 -7.67 -2.13 1.43
N VAL A 74 -6.88 -1.86 0.39
CA VAL A 74 -5.42 -1.98 0.43
C VAL A 74 -4.79 -0.60 0.23
N VAL A 75 -3.90 -0.21 1.14
CA VAL A 75 -3.18 1.07 1.08
C VAL A 75 -1.67 0.88 1.18
N ASP A 76 -0.89 1.73 0.50
CA ASP A 76 0.55 1.87 0.72
C ASP A 76 0.83 3.26 1.31
N PRO A 77 1.42 3.36 2.51
CA PRO A 77 1.66 4.64 3.15
C PRO A 77 2.81 5.43 2.50
N ARG A 78 3.61 4.76 1.65
CA ARG A 78 4.84 5.18 0.98
C ARG A 78 5.99 5.54 1.92
N TRP A 79 5.70 6.20 3.02
CA TRP A 79 6.61 6.54 4.11
C TRP A 79 6.07 5.97 5.42
N VAL A 80 6.94 5.32 6.18
CA VAL A 80 6.68 4.85 7.55
C VAL A 80 7.56 5.64 8.51
N LYS A 81 6.98 6.11 9.62
CA LYS A 81 7.68 6.80 10.71
C LYS A 81 8.17 5.80 11.75
#